data_AF-A0A1N6XHY0-F1
#
_entry.id   AF-A0A1N6XHY0-F1
#
_cell.length_a   1.000
_cell.length_b   1.000
_cell.length_c   1.000
_cell.angle_alpha   90.00
_cell.angle_beta   90.00
_cell.angle_gamma   90.00
#
_symmetry.space_group_name_H-M   'P 1'
#
loop_
_entity.id
_entity.type
_entity.pdbx_description
1 polymer ?
#
loop_
_entity_poly.entity_id
_entity_poly.type
_entity_poly.pdbx_seq_one_letter_code
_entity_poly.pdbx_strand_id
1 'polypeptide(L)' 'MQTISLQRAEKIARNINAMDTNYHRSDDVRSWKFWNNLEKVIKKKLSELSNDDVEAIRPLLNPTEAKFFNLI' A
#
# COMPACT_ATOMS: atom_id res chain seq x y z
N MET A 1 -6.85 19.50 10.78
CA MET A 1 -6.91 18.04 10.63
C MET A 1 -5.69 17.44 11.30
N GLN A 2 -5.84 16.36 12.07
CA GLN A 2 -4.68 15.63 12.59
C GLN A 2 -4.25 14.65 11.51
N THR A 3 -3.13 14.95 10.86
CA THR A 3 -2.43 14.02 9.98
C THR A 3 -1.90 12.84 10.79
N ILE A 4 -1.91 11.64 10.20
CA ILE A 4 -1.32 10.43 10.81
C ILE A 4 0.13 10.68 11.23
N SER A 5 0.56 10.04 12.31
CA SER A 5 1.95 10.13 12.75
C SER A 5 2.90 9.61 11.67
N LEU A 6 4.09 10.21 11.58
CA LEU A 6 5.12 9.81 10.61
C LEU A 6 5.43 8.31 10.70
N GLN A 7 5.54 7.75 11.91
CA GLN A 7 5.75 6.31 12.11
C GLN A 7 4.63 5.45 11.51
N ARG A 8 3.38 5.91 11.57
CA ARG A 8 2.24 5.20 10.97
C ARG A 8 2.29 5.29 9.45
N ALA A 9 2.61 6.47 8.90
CA ALA A 9 2.79 6.68 7.47
C ALA A 9 3.91 5.78 6.91
N GLU A 10 5.09 5.76 7.55
CA GLU A 10 6.22 4.91 7.18
C GLU A 10 5.89 3.42 7.25
N LYS A 11 5.09 2.99 8.23
CA LYS A 11 4.68 1.59 8.33
C LYS A 11 3.75 1.20 7.19
N ILE A 12 2.84 2.09 6.79
CA ILE A 12 1.96 1.85 5.64
C ILE A 12 2.78 1.84 4.35
N ALA A 13 3.64 2.84 4.16
CA ALA A 13 4.54 2.95 3.02
C ALA A 13 5.42 1.71 2.83
N ARG A 14 6.02 1.19 3.91
CA ARG A 14 6.81 -0.06 3.86
C ARG A 14 6.02 -1.26 3.36
N ASN A 15 4.76 -1.42 3.78
CA ASN A 15 3.93 -2.53 3.31
C ASN A 15 3.54 -2.36 1.84
N ILE A 16 3.26 -1.13 1.42
CA ILE A 16 2.98 -0.81 0.01
C ILE A 16 4.22 -1.10 -0.85
N ASN A 17 5.39 -0.59 -0.45
CA ASN A 17 6.65 -0.75 -1.17
C ASN A 17 7.16 -2.21 -1.21
N ALA A 18 6.72 -3.05 -0.27
CA ALA A 18 7.04 -4.48 -0.25
C ALA A 18 6.13 -5.31 -1.17
N MET A 19 5.11 -4.70 -1.78
CA MET A 19 4.13 -5.41 -2.61
C MET A 19 4.77 -5.91 -3.91
N ASP A 20 4.62 -7.21 -4.19
CA ASP A 20 4.85 -7.70 -5.55
C ASP A 20 3.67 -7.30 -6.44
N THR A 21 3.84 -6.26 -7.25
CA THR A 21 2.80 -5.76 -8.17
C THR A 21 2.47 -6.71 -9.32
N ASN A 22 3.30 -7.74 -9.55
CA ASN A 22 3.10 -8.74 -10.59
C ASN A 22 2.55 -10.07 -10.05
N TYR A 23 2.19 -10.15 -8.77
CA TYR A 23 1.72 -11.39 -8.13
C TYR A 23 0.53 -12.06 -8.84
N HIS A 24 -0.25 -11.29 -9.61
CA HIS A 24 -1.34 -11.80 -10.45
C HIS A 24 -0.89 -12.87 -11.45
N ARG A 25 0.39 -12.88 -11.81
CA ARG A 25 1.03 -13.86 -12.71
C ARG A 25 1.70 -15.02 -11.96
N SER A 26 1.61 -15.05 -10.64
CA SER A 26 2.19 -16.11 -9.82
C SER A 26 1.33 -17.38 -9.89
N ASP A 27 1.95 -18.48 -10.32
CA ASP A 27 1.33 -19.81 -10.30
C ASP A 27 1.42 -20.48 -8.92
N ASP A 28 2.28 -19.97 -8.02
CA ASP A 28 2.29 -20.40 -6.63
C ASP A 28 1.08 -19.83 -5.87
N VAL A 29 0.14 -20.72 -5.55
CA VAL A 29 -1.08 -20.42 -4.80
C VAL A 29 -0.79 -19.78 -3.44
N ARG A 30 0.30 -20.16 -2.75
CA ARG A 30 0.64 -19.59 -1.43
C ARG A 30 1.06 -18.14 -1.57
N SER A 31 2.00 -17.88 -2.48
CA SER A 31 2.46 -16.53 -2.79
C SER A 31 1.32 -15.65 -3.29
N TRP A 32 0.50 -16.16 -4.23
CA TRP A 32 -0.67 -15.43 -4.73
C TRP A 32 -1.64 -15.06 -3.61
N LYS A 33 -1.98 -16.00 -2.72
CA LYS A 33 -2.89 -15.74 -1.59
C LYS A 33 -2.31 -14.69 -0.63
N PHE A 34 -1.01 -14.75 -0.35
CA PHE A 34 -0.35 -13.80 0.53
C PHE A 34 -0.45 -12.37 -0.03
N TRP A 35 -0.04 -12.17 -1.29
CA TRP A 35 -0.08 -10.86 -1.93
C TRP A 35 -1.49 -10.33 -2.11
N ASN A 36 -2.44 -11.18 -2.54
CA ASN A 36 -3.85 -10.80 -2.65
C ASN A 36 -4.45 -10.34 -1.29
N ASN A 37 -4.11 -11.02 -0.21
CA ASN A 37 -4.56 -10.63 1.13
C ASN A 37 -3.92 -9.31 1.56
N LEU A 38 -2.62 -9.13 1.30
CA LEU A 38 -1.91 -7.89 1.60
C LEU A 38 -2.53 -6.71 0.84
N GLU A 39 -2.80 -6.86 -0.46
CA GLU A 39 -3.47 -5.85 -1.28
C GLU A 39 -4.82 -5.43 -0.67
N LYS A 40 -5.67 -6.39 -0.31
CA LYS A 40 -6.98 -6.12 0.30
C LYS A 40 -6.85 -5.35 1.61
N VAL A 41 -5.90 -5.75 2.47
CA VAL A 41 -5.67 -5.07 3.75
C VAL A 41 -5.18 -3.64 3.54
N ILE A 42 -4.27 -3.43 2.58
CA ILE A 42 -3.76 -2.10 2.25
C ILE A 42 -4.88 -1.22 1.68
N LYS A 43 -5.64 -1.72 0.69
CA LYS A 43 -6.78 -0.97 0.10
C LYS A 43 -7.81 -0.59 1.15
N LYS A 44 -8.15 -1.51 2.06
CA LYS A 44 -9.05 -1.21 3.19
C LYS A 44 -8.48 -0.10 4.07
N LYS A 45 -7.21 -0.19 4.48
CA LYS A 45 -6.58 0.86 5.29
C LYS A 45 -6.55 2.20 4.57
N LEU A 46 -6.21 2.23 3.29
CA LEU A 46 -6.20 3.46 2.49
C LEU A 46 -7.61 4.07 2.41
N SER A 47 -8.67 3.26 2.33
CA SER A 47 -10.06 3.76 2.33
C SER A 47 -10.53 4.33 3.67
N GLU A 48 -9.87 3.96 4.77
CA GLU A 48 -10.15 4.48 6.11
C GLU A 48 -9.36 5.77 6.44
N LEU A 49 -8.38 6.13 5.60
CA LEU A 49 -7.55 7.30 5.77
C LEU A 49 -8.20 8.55 5.16
N SER A 50 -7.91 9.70 5.75
CA SER A 50 -8.28 10.98 5.13
C SER A 50 -7.36 11.29 3.95
N ASN A 51 -7.80 12.18 3.05
CA ASN A 51 -6.97 12.60 1.92
C ASN A 51 -5.61 13.18 2.38
N ASP A 52 -5.60 13.96 3.47
CA ASP A 52 -4.37 14.53 4.04
C ASP A 52 -3.38 13.44 4.49
N ASP A 53 -3.89 12.33 5.02
CA ASP A 53 -3.06 11.20 5.45
C ASP A 53 -2.46 10.44 4.25
N VAL A 54 -3.22 10.33 3.16
CA VAL A 54 -2.75 9.74 1.92
C VAL A 54 -1.65 10.59 1.30
N GLU A 55 -1.80 11.92 1.30
CA GLU A 55 -0.75 12.85 0.87
C GLU A 55 0.53 12.72 1.70
N ALA A 56 0.41 12.47 3.01
CA ALA A 56 1.58 12.23 3.87
C ALA A 56 2.32 10.91 3.53
N ILE A 57 1.62 9.92 2.96
CA ILE A 57 2.20 8.62 2.57
C ILE A 57 2.83 8.68 1.18
N ARG A 58 2.21 9.37 0.22
CA ARG A 58 2.68 9.46 -1.18
C ARG A 58 4.20 9.66 -1.36
N PRO A 59 4.87 10.61 -0.68
CA PRO A 59 6.30 10.85 -0.89
C PRO A 59 7.20 9.71 -0.40
N LEU A 60 6.67 8.79 0.40
CA LEU A 60 7.39 7.63 0.93
C LEU A 60 7.27 6.39 0.02
N LEU A 61 6.46 6.46 -1.04
CA LEU A 61 6.17 5.34 -1.90
C LEU A 61 7.11 5.26 -3.09
N ASN A 62 7.46 4.02 -3.45
CA ASN A 62 8.13 3.73 -4.70
C ASN A 62 7.13 3.94 -5.87
N PRO A 63 7.60 4.42 -7.05
CA PRO A 63 6.71 4.76 -8.16
C PRO A 63 5.82 3.61 -8.66
N THR A 64 6.36 2.39 -8.72
CA THR A 64 5.64 1.21 -9.22
C THR A 64 4.47 0.85 -8.33
N GLU A 65 4.71 0.77 -7.03
CA GLU A 65 3.72 0.41 -6.03
C GLU A 65 2.71 1.54 -5.83
N ALA A 66 3.17 2.80 -5.86
CA ALA A 66 2.28 3.97 -5.84
C ALA A 66 1.28 3.93 -7.00
N LYS A 67 1.76 3.63 -8.22
CA LYS A 67 0.90 3.49 -9.40
C LYS A 67 -0.06 2.30 -9.26
N PHE A 68 0.41 1.18 -8.74
CA PHE A 68 -0.41 -0.02 -8.53
C PHE A 68 -1.61 0.24 -7.59
N PHE A 69 -1.43 1.06 -6.55
CA PHE A 69 -2.49 1.45 -5.63
C PHE A 69 -3.25 2.72 -6.05
N ASN A 70 -3.03 3.25 -7.26
CA ASN A 70 -3.63 4.51 -7.77
C ASN A 70 -3.39 5.72 -6.87
N LEU A 71 -2.17 5.83 -6.32
CA LEU A 71 -1.75 6.94 -5.47
C LEU A 71 -0.95 8.01 -6.24
N ILE A 72 -0.74 7.81 -7.56
CA ILE A 72 -0.16 8.75 -8.52
C ILE A 72 -0.78 8.58 -9.90
#